data_AF-A0A965Z1H9-F1
#
_entry.id   AF-A0A965Z1H9-F1
#
_cell.length_a   1.000
_cell.length_b   1.000
_cell.length_c   1.000
_cell.angle_alpha   90.00
_cell.angle_beta   90.00
_cell.angle_gamma   90.00
#
_symmetry.space_group_name_H-M   'P 1'
#
loop_
_entity.id
_entity.type
_entity.pdbx_description
1 polymer ?
#
loop_
_entity_poly.entity_id
_entity_poly.type
_entity_poly.pdbx_seq_one_letter_code
_entity_poly.pdbx_strand_id
1 'polypeptide(L)'
;HYVVIDNIDCSNYDGSESRNYQKSITSEQLNWLAKDLSHVNKSTPVVVATHAQIFYPTTSGFKYDHDVTNTTALFNVLAGYEVHFVTGHTHQMFNVTPESAITGNHNFYEHNSGAVCASWWWSGHLTPGVHISPDGTPGGYAIWDVTGTSLKWKYKATGWPEEYQFRSYDLNNVHFSSADVPLMPSNLPDATKKVYQQYVDAYPATNNNEVLINIWNWSSNWTLSVVDEEGNNLTHEKVWAYDPLHIAALSVKRFNQSNLTSTPSFVTNKFTHFFKVKANNAEADLRITVKDEFGNSWTEEMERPKPFSIEEYKR
;
A
#
# COMPACT_ATOMS: atom_id res chain seq x y z
N HIS A 1 12.05 -20.09 -11.21
CA HIS A 1 13.45 -19.80 -10.84
C HIS A 1 13.43 -18.67 -9.82
N TYR A 2 14.12 -18.79 -8.69
CA TYR A 2 14.11 -17.75 -7.64
C TYR A 2 15.49 -17.15 -7.51
N VAL A 3 15.59 -15.83 -7.56
CA VAL A 3 16.82 -15.09 -7.36
C VAL A 3 16.61 -14.02 -6.30
N VAL A 4 17.60 -13.86 -5.42
CA VAL A 4 17.61 -12.81 -4.41
C VAL A 4 18.74 -11.86 -4.78
N ILE A 5 18.42 -10.58 -4.93
CA ILE A 5 19.37 -9.55 -5.37
C ILE A 5 19.42 -8.45 -4.32
N ASP A 6 20.64 -8.05 -3.96
CA ASP A 6 20.82 -6.89 -3.09
C ASP A 6 20.76 -5.62 -3.95
N ASN A 7 19.72 -4.82 -3.74
CA ASN A 7 19.54 -3.55 -4.43
C ASN A 7 19.77 -2.33 -3.51
N ILE A 8 20.45 -2.51 -2.37
CA ILE A 8 20.77 -1.45 -1.41
C ILE A 8 22.27 -1.21 -1.41
N ASP A 9 22.73 -0.30 -2.25
CA ASP A 9 24.13 0.06 -2.37
C ASP A 9 24.53 1.08 -1.29
N CYS A 10 25.31 0.60 -0.31
CA CYS A 10 25.88 1.41 0.76
C CYS A 10 27.37 1.73 0.54
N SER A 11 27.93 1.51 -0.66
CA SER A 11 29.36 1.66 -0.94
C SER A 11 29.91 3.07 -0.67
N ASN A 12 29.06 4.10 -0.80
CA ASN A 12 29.41 5.49 -0.52
C ASN A 12 29.22 5.89 0.96
N TYR A 13 28.79 4.98 1.84
CA TYR A 13 28.60 5.28 3.25
C TYR A 13 29.86 5.01 4.05
N ASP A 14 30.45 6.06 4.62
CA ASP A 14 31.70 6.00 5.39
C ASP A 14 31.50 5.85 6.91
N GLY A 15 30.25 5.83 7.38
CA GLY A 15 29.93 5.70 8.81
C GLY A 15 29.94 7.02 9.60
N SER A 16 30.23 8.16 8.98
CA SER A 16 30.34 9.46 9.68
C SER A 16 29.00 10.13 9.98
N GLU A 17 27.97 9.83 9.17
CA GLU A 17 26.62 10.36 9.31
C GLU A 17 25.57 9.24 9.40
N SER A 18 24.29 9.61 9.33
CA SER A 18 23.21 8.62 9.18
C SER A 18 23.42 7.79 7.91
N ARG A 19 23.15 6.48 7.99
CA ARG A 19 23.35 5.55 6.88
C ARG A 19 22.66 6.05 5.61
N ASN A 20 23.47 6.34 4.60
CA ASN A 20 23.03 6.68 3.27
C ASN A 20 23.17 5.46 2.35
N TYR A 21 22.24 5.29 1.41
CA TYR A 21 22.30 4.22 0.43
C TYR A 21 21.67 4.69 -0.89
N GLN A 22 22.04 4.03 -1.97
CA GLN A 22 21.40 4.17 -3.27
C GLN A 22 20.66 2.88 -3.61
N LYS A 23 19.48 3.02 -4.20
CA LYS A 23 18.77 1.87 -4.77
C LYS A 23 19.40 1.55 -6.12
N SER A 24 20.18 0.48 -6.20
CA SER A 24 20.94 0.13 -7.40
C SER A 24 21.36 -1.33 -7.37
N ILE A 25 21.40 -1.98 -8.53
CA ILE A 25 21.95 -3.32 -8.71
C ILE A 25 23.31 -3.19 -9.40
N THR A 26 24.37 -3.64 -8.75
CA THR A 26 25.73 -3.49 -9.29
C THR A 26 25.91 -4.25 -10.62
N SER A 27 26.82 -3.79 -11.47
CA SER A 27 27.12 -4.49 -12.74
C SER A 27 27.60 -5.92 -12.53
N GLU A 28 28.27 -6.21 -11.41
CA GLU A 28 28.67 -7.57 -11.02
C GLU A 28 27.44 -8.47 -10.80
N GLN A 29 26.44 -7.98 -10.04
CA GLN A 29 25.18 -8.71 -9.83
C GLN A 29 24.40 -8.90 -11.14
N LEU A 30 24.36 -7.89 -12.02
CA LEU A 30 23.69 -8.00 -13.32
C LEU A 30 24.39 -9.02 -14.24
N ASN A 31 25.72 -9.03 -14.28
CA ASN A 31 26.50 -10.00 -15.06
C ASN A 31 26.34 -11.42 -14.52
N TRP A 32 26.33 -11.57 -13.19
CA TRP A 32 26.04 -12.84 -12.54
C TRP A 32 24.63 -13.33 -12.90
N LEU A 33 23.61 -12.48 -12.78
CA LEU A 33 22.23 -12.80 -13.10
C LEU A 33 22.09 -13.22 -14.57
N ALA A 34 22.72 -12.49 -15.50
CA ALA A 34 22.70 -12.83 -16.91
C ALA A 34 23.31 -14.21 -17.20
N LYS A 35 24.41 -14.55 -16.51
CA LYS A 35 25.06 -15.86 -16.65
C LYS A 35 24.21 -16.97 -16.04
N ASP A 36 23.65 -16.75 -14.86
CA ASP A 36 22.73 -17.68 -14.20
C ASP A 36 21.51 -17.98 -15.09
N LEU A 37 20.84 -16.93 -15.57
CA LEU A 37 19.69 -17.05 -16.46
C LEU A 37 20.02 -17.62 -17.85
N SER A 38 21.29 -17.68 -18.26
CA SER A 38 21.67 -18.35 -19.51
C SER A 38 21.44 -19.87 -19.47
N HIS A 39 21.30 -20.43 -18.27
CA HIS A 39 20.99 -21.85 -18.04
C HIS A 39 19.51 -22.11 -17.76
N VAL A 40 18.67 -21.07 -17.71
CA VAL A 40 17.24 -21.16 -17.39
C VAL A 40 16.41 -21.10 -18.67
N ASN A 41 15.38 -21.93 -18.78
CA ASN A 41 14.49 -21.91 -19.95
C ASN A 41 13.55 -20.71 -19.87
N LYS A 42 13.33 -19.98 -20.98
CA LYS A 42 12.45 -18.80 -21.06
C LYS A 42 10.99 -19.05 -20.65
N SER A 43 10.52 -20.30 -20.72
CA SER A 43 9.20 -20.71 -20.20
C SER A 43 9.13 -20.83 -18.68
N THR A 44 10.26 -20.76 -17.96
CA THR A 44 10.30 -20.78 -16.50
C THR A 44 10.10 -19.36 -15.96
N PRO A 45 9.06 -19.11 -15.14
CA PRO A 45 8.91 -17.81 -14.47
C PRO A 45 10.12 -17.52 -13.55
N VAL A 46 10.53 -16.26 -13.50
CA VAL A 46 11.61 -15.79 -12.64
C VAL A 46 11.04 -14.91 -11.53
N VAL A 47 11.21 -15.34 -10.29
CA VAL A 47 10.87 -14.54 -9.11
C VAL A 47 12.14 -13.85 -8.65
N VAL A 48 12.14 -12.51 -8.68
CA VAL A 48 13.27 -11.67 -8.28
C VAL A 48 12.91 -11.00 -6.96
N ALA A 49 13.54 -11.42 -5.87
CA ALA A 49 13.34 -10.82 -4.57
C ALA A 49 14.39 -9.74 -4.30
N THR A 50 13.94 -8.52 -3.99
CA THR A 50 14.79 -7.38 -3.62
C THR A 50 14.25 -6.68 -2.37
N HIS A 51 15.10 -5.94 -1.65
CA HIS A 51 14.64 -5.19 -0.49
C HIS A 51 13.71 -4.05 -0.91
N ALA A 52 14.18 -3.20 -1.83
CA ALA A 52 13.40 -2.07 -2.35
C ALA A 52 12.69 -2.40 -3.67
N GLN A 53 11.61 -1.66 -3.91
CA GLN A 53 10.79 -1.72 -5.10
C GLN A 53 11.51 -1.28 -6.39
N ILE A 54 11.05 -1.82 -7.51
CA ILE A 54 11.53 -1.46 -8.86
C ILE A 54 10.69 -0.28 -9.40
N PHE A 55 9.37 -0.38 -9.28
CA PHE A 55 8.41 0.65 -9.64
C PHE A 55 7.87 1.35 -8.39
N TYR A 56 7.25 2.52 -8.58
CA TYR A 56 6.55 3.21 -7.51
C TYR A 56 5.28 3.89 -8.05
N PRO A 57 4.14 3.81 -7.34
CA PRO A 57 2.90 4.44 -7.79
C PRO A 57 3.01 5.97 -7.86
N THR A 58 2.40 6.55 -8.88
CA THR A 58 2.19 7.99 -9.04
C THR A 58 0.72 8.28 -9.34
N THR A 59 0.29 9.52 -9.22
CA THR A 59 -1.10 9.91 -9.52
C THR A 59 -1.50 9.67 -10.98
N SER A 60 -0.52 9.46 -11.88
CA SER A 60 -0.73 9.24 -13.31
C SER A 60 -0.24 7.87 -13.80
N GLY A 61 0.01 6.91 -12.89
CA GLY A 61 0.52 5.58 -13.23
C GLY A 61 1.64 5.14 -12.29
N PHE A 62 2.81 4.84 -12.85
CA PHE A 62 3.98 4.39 -12.13
C PHE A 62 5.24 5.05 -12.68
N LYS A 63 6.29 5.08 -11.87
CA LYS A 63 7.65 5.47 -12.27
C LYS A 63 8.63 4.38 -11.84
N TYR A 64 9.82 4.37 -12.42
CA TYR A 64 10.94 3.65 -11.79
C TYR A 64 11.29 4.36 -10.48
N ASP A 65 11.47 3.57 -9.42
CA ASP A 65 11.84 4.10 -8.11
C ASP A 65 13.33 4.43 -8.01
N HIS A 66 14.13 3.84 -8.91
CA HIS A 66 15.59 3.93 -8.92
C HIS A 66 16.13 4.50 -10.24
N ASP A 67 17.46 4.50 -10.38
CA ASP A 67 18.14 4.96 -11.59
C ASP A 67 17.63 4.23 -12.85
N VAL A 68 17.23 5.02 -13.85
CA VAL A 68 16.61 4.54 -15.09
C VAL A 68 17.57 3.66 -15.88
N THR A 69 18.86 3.99 -15.87
CA THR A 69 19.88 3.21 -16.60
C THR A 69 20.02 1.82 -15.97
N ASN A 70 20.08 1.77 -14.64
CA ASN A 70 20.17 0.54 -13.87
C ASN A 70 18.93 -0.35 -14.03
N THR A 71 17.71 0.21 -13.96
CA THR A 71 16.46 -0.55 -14.21
C THR A 71 16.41 -1.08 -15.63
N THR A 72 16.79 -0.27 -16.61
CA THR A 72 16.82 -0.71 -18.02
C THR A 72 17.81 -1.87 -18.23
N ALA A 73 18.98 -1.83 -17.56
CA ALA A 73 19.94 -2.92 -17.62
C ALA A 73 19.39 -4.22 -17.00
N LEU A 74 18.72 -4.12 -15.85
CA LEU A 74 18.01 -5.25 -15.25
C LEU A 74 16.96 -5.84 -16.19
N PHE A 75 16.15 -4.99 -16.83
CA PHE A 75 15.10 -5.42 -17.75
C PHE A 75 15.65 -6.14 -18.98
N ASN A 76 16.78 -5.69 -19.51
CA ASN A 76 17.47 -6.36 -20.62
C ASN A 76 17.95 -7.77 -20.24
N VAL A 77 18.48 -7.95 -19.02
CA VAL A 77 18.89 -9.28 -18.51
C VAL A 77 17.68 -10.22 -18.37
N LEU A 78 16.55 -9.68 -17.93
CA LEU A 78 15.31 -10.41 -17.69
C LEU A 78 14.42 -10.57 -18.93
N ALA A 79 14.80 -9.98 -20.07
CA ALA A 79 13.97 -9.94 -21.26
C ALA A 79 13.56 -11.35 -21.75
N GLY A 80 12.28 -11.52 -22.06
CA GLY A 80 11.71 -12.79 -22.53
C GLY A 80 11.34 -13.78 -21.43
N TYR A 81 11.53 -13.45 -20.15
CA TYR A 81 10.94 -14.18 -19.03
C TYR A 81 9.62 -13.53 -18.59
N GLU A 82 8.72 -14.34 -18.04
CA GLU A 82 7.74 -13.86 -17.06
C GLU A 82 8.47 -13.59 -15.75
N VAL A 83 8.33 -12.38 -15.21
CA VAL A 83 9.05 -11.97 -13.99
C VAL A 83 8.09 -11.48 -12.94
N HIS A 84 8.27 -11.97 -11.71
CA HIS A 84 7.62 -11.44 -10.52
C HIS A 84 8.68 -10.79 -9.62
N PHE A 85 8.69 -9.46 -9.55
CA PHE A 85 9.46 -8.73 -8.55
C PHE A 85 8.72 -8.83 -7.20
N VAL A 86 9.36 -9.43 -6.19
CA VAL A 86 8.84 -9.52 -4.82
C VAL A 86 9.64 -8.53 -3.97
N THR A 87 9.01 -7.43 -3.60
CA THR A 87 9.69 -6.25 -3.05
C THR A 87 9.05 -5.77 -1.74
N GLY A 88 9.73 -4.88 -1.02
CA GLY A 88 9.29 -4.38 0.28
C GLY A 88 9.73 -2.94 0.53
N HIS A 89 10.45 -2.70 1.63
CA HIS A 89 11.06 -1.41 2.01
C HIS A 89 10.10 -0.26 2.38
N THR A 90 9.06 -0.01 1.59
CA THR A 90 8.13 1.13 1.76
C THR A 90 7.16 0.98 2.92
N HIS A 91 6.92 -0.27 3.34
CA HIS A 91 5.81 -0.65 4.23
C HIS A 91 4.45 -0.26 3.64
N GLN A 92 4.35 -0.18 2.32
CA GLN A 92 3.12 0.08 1.59
C GLN A 92 2.84 -1.07 0.63
N MET A 93 1.60 -1.24 0.19
CA MET A 93 1.21 -2.38 -0.62
C MET A 93 0.65 -1.98 -1.98
N PHE A 94 1.35 -2.36 -3.05
CA PHE A 94 0.90 -2.14 -4.43
C PHE A 94 1.36 -3.26 -5.35
N ASN A 95 0.65 -3.39 -6.47
CA ASN A 95 1.02 -4.27 -7.57
C ASN A 95 1.20 -3.48 -8.87
N VAL A 96 2.12 -3.96 -9.70
CA VAL A 96 2.25 -3.59 -11.12
C VAL A 96 2.00 -4.84 -11.94
N THR A 97 1.24 -4.71 -13.03
CA THR A 97 0.97 -5.80 -13.96
C THR A 97 1.60 -5.53 -15.33
N PRO A 98 1.80 -6.55 -16.18
CA PRO A 98 2.37 -6.42 -17.51
C PRO A 98 1.64 -5.42 -18.42
N GLU A 99 0.35 -5.15 -18.17
CA GLU A 99 -0.45 -4.19 -18.94
C GLU A 99 -0.16 -2.73 -18.57
N SER A 100 0.58 -2.50 -17.47
CA SER A 100 0.95 -1.15 -17.03
C SER A 100 1.96 -0.54 -17.99
N ALA A 101 1.72 0.67 -18.49
CA ALA A 101 2.60 1.30 -19.50
C ALA A 101 4.11 1.34 -19.13
N ILE A 102 4.44 1.36 -17.83
CA ILE A 102 5.81 1.38 -17.32
C ILE A 102 6.59 0.08 -17.56
N THR A 103 5.91 -1.06 -17.78
CA THR A 103 6.53 -2.35 -18.08
C THR A 103 6.85 -2.49 -19.58
N GLY A 104 6.33 -1.60 -20.43
CA GLY A 104 6.53 -1.64 -21.87
C GLY A 104 6.01 -2.94 -22.49
N ASN A 105 6.90 -3.70 -23.14
CA ASN A 105 6.57 -4.99 -23.75
C ASN A 105 6.98 -6.19 -22.89
N HIS A 106 7.35 -5.96 -21.63
CA HIS A 106 7.82 -7.00 -20.73
C HIS A 106 6.66 -7.65 -19.95
N ASN A 107 6.72 -8.97 -19.76
CA ASN A 107 5.80 -9.71 -18.91
C ASN A 107 6.24 -9.61 -17.43
N PHE A 108 6.27 -8.39 -16.91
CA PHE A 108 6.79 -8.08 -15.57
C PHE A 108 5.67 -7.69 -14.63
N TYR A 109 5.67 -8.33 -13.46
CA TYR A 109 4.84 -8.01 -12.33
C TYR A 109 5.71 -7.44 -11.21
N GLU A 110 5.17 -6.50 -10.44
CA GLU A 110 5.71 -6.18 -9.12
C GLU A 110 4.68 -6.44 -8.04
N HIS A 111 5.14 -7.03 -6.95
CA HIS A 111 4.40 -7.32 -5.75
C HIS A 111 5.16 -6.68 -4.58
N ASN A 112 4.93 -5.38 -4.39
CA ASN A 112 5.49 -4.71 -3.22
C ASN A 112 4.61 -5.04 -2.02
N SER A 113 5.10 -5.92 -1.15
CA SER A 113 4.32 -6.39 -0.01
C SER A 113 4.32 -5.37 1.12
N GLY A 114 3.22 -5.31 1.86
CA GLY A 114 3.19 -4.66 3.15
C GLY A 114 4.18 -5.29 4.14
N ALA A 115 4.39 -4.67 5.30
CA ALA A 115 5.34 -5.15 6.28
C ALA A 115 4.67 -5.99 7.38
N VAL A 116 5.32 -7.06 7.83
CA VAL A 116 4.90 -7.82 9.03
C VAL A 116 4.81 -6.91 10.25
N CYS A 117 5.72 -5.94 10.34
CA CYS A 117 5.77 -4.96 11.42
C CYS A 117 4.85 -3.74 11.21
N ALA A 118 4.03 -3.72 10.16
CA ALA A 118 3.16 -2.60 9.83
C ALA A 118 3.95 -1.26 9.80
N SER A 119 3.51 -0.20 10.48
CA SER A 119 4.28 1.05 10.64
C SER A 119 5.48 0.92 11.59
N TRP A 120 6.44 0.02 11.30
CA TRP A 120 7.65 -0.23 12.11
C TRP A 120 7.35 -0.50 13.59
N TRP A 121 6.31 -1.29 13.86
CA TRP A 121 5.75 -1.59 15.18
C TRP A 121 5.11 -0.40 15.91
N TRP A 122 5.15 0.80 15.34
CA TRP A 122 4.64 2.00 16.01
C TRP A 122 3.12 2.07 16.07
N SER A 123 2.40 1.54 15.09
CA SER A 123 0.93 1.51 15.14
C SER A 123 0.45 0.73 16.36
N GLY A 124 0.93 -0.50 16.53
CA GLY A 124 0.61 -1.31 17.71
C GLY A 124 1.15 -0.73 19.02
N HIS A 125 2.32 -0.07 19.01
CA HIS A 125 2.89 0.56 20.20
C HIS A 125 2.09 1.79 20.67
N LEU A 126 1.74 2.70 19.76
CA LEU A 126 1.02 3.94 20.09
C LEU A 126 -0.48 3.71 20.30
N THR A 127 -1.03 2.68 19.64
CA THR A 127 -2.43 2.27 19.75
C THR A 127 -2.51 0.75 19.82
N PRO A 128 -2.40 0.17 21.03
CA PRO A 128 -2.56 -1.27 21.22
C PRO A 128 -3.86 -1.79 20.60
N GLY A 129 -3.77 -2.90 19.86
CA GLY A 129 -4.87 -3.48 19.08
C GLY A 129 -5.02 -2.94 17.65
N VAL A 130 -4.22 -1.95 17.24
CA VAL A 130 -4.20 -1.44 15.86
C VAL A 130 -2.82 -1.65 15.22
N HIS A 131 -2.72 -2.65 14.34
CA HIS A 131 -1.48 -3.02 13.65
C HIS A 131 -1.59 -2.81 12.14
N ILE A 132 -1.39 -1.57 11.70
CA ILE A 132 -1.57 -1.13 10.30
C ILE A 132 -0.39 -0.27 9.82
N SER A 133 -0.12 -0.35 8.52
CA SER A 133 0.91 0.35 7.76
C SER A 133 0.50 1.77 7.37
N PRO A 134 1.41 2.63 6.89
CA PRO A 134 1.09 4.03 6.55
C PRO A 134 0.02 4.24 5.49
N ASP A 135 -0.28 3.22 4.68
CA ASP A 135 -1.36 3.21 3.69
C ASP A 135 -2.66 2.56 4.18
N GLY A 136 -2.71 2.12 5.45
CA GLY A 136 -3.87 1.45 6.05
C GLY A 136 -3.89 -0.07 5.94
N THR A 137 -2.98 -0.66 5.15
CA THR A 137 -2.84 -2.12 5.05
C THR A 137 -2.49 -2.71 6.43
N PRO A 138 -3.21 -3.72 6.94
CA PRO A 138 -2.82 -4.40 8.17
C PRO A 138 -1.42 -5.01 8.07
N GLY A 139 -0.67 -5.07 9.16
CA GLY A 139 0.63 -5.76 9.15
C GLY A 139 0.45 -7.25 8.82
N GLY A 140 1.28 -7.78 7.93
CA GLY A 140 1.03 -9.08 7.31
C GLY A 140 2.08 -9.48 6.30
N TYR A 141 1.76 -10.51 5.51
CA TYR A 141 2.65 -11.12 4.52
C TYR A 141 1.87 -11.63 3.31
N ALA A 142 2.53 -11.76 2.16
CA ALA A 142 1.97 -12.44 1.01
C ALA A 142 2.15 -13.97 1.13
N ILE A 143 1.12 -14.73 0.78
CA ILE A 143 1.17 -16.18 0.61
C ILE A 143 1.23 -16.46 -0.89
N TRP A 144 2.19 -17.27 -1.32
CA TRP A 144 2.37 -17.69 -2.70
C TRP A 144 2.13 -19.19 -2.84
N ASP A 145 1.16 -19.56 -3.67
CA ASP A 145 0.89 -20.94 -4.06
C ASP A 145 1.51 -21.18 -5.44
N VAL A 146 2.44 -22.14 -5.51
CA VAL A 146 3.27 -22.36 -6.70
C VAL A 146 3.19 -23.81 -7.11
N THR A 147 2.62 -24.05 -8.29
CA THR A 147 2.51 -25.38 -8.90
C THR A 147 3.13 -25.36 -10.29
N GLY A 148 4.34 -25.91 -10.41
CA GLY A 148 5.10 -25.87 -11.67
C GLY A 148 5.45 -24.42 -12.06
N THR A 149 4.90 -23.95 -13.18
CA THR A 149 5.04 -22.56 -13.66
C THR A 149 3.83 -21.68 -13.34
N SER A 150 2.84 -22.20 -12.61
CA SER A 150 1.68 -21.41 -12.18
C SER A 150 1.97 -20.81 -10.80
N LEU A 151 1.82 -19.49 -10.69
CA LEU A 151 1.96 -18.74 -9.45
C LEU A 151 0.61 -18.08 -9.13
N LYS A 152 0.16 -18.25 -7.88
CA LYS A 152 -0.96 -17.51 -7.31
C LYS A 152 -0.51 -16.85 -6.03
N TRP A 153 -1.07 -15.68 -5.72
CA TRP A 153 -0.71 -14.95 -4.52
C TRP A 153 -1.93 -14.35 -3.83
N LYS A 154 -1.84 -14.21 -2.50
CA LYS A 154 -2.84 -13.51 -1.69
C LYS A 154 -2.16 -12.79 -0.54
N TYR A 155 -2.77 -11.72 -0.04
CA TYR A 155 -2.30 -11.09 1.19
C TYR A 155 -2.92 -11.74 2.41
N LYS A 156 -2.14 -11.85 3.48
CA LYS A 156 -2.58 -12.33 4.77
C LYS A 156 -2.22 -11.35 5.87
N ALA A 157 -3.23 -10.63 6.34
CA ALA A 157 -3.13 -9.81 7.54
C ALA A 157 -2.90 -10.69 8.78
N THR A 158 -1.95 -10.28 9.63
CA THR A 158 -1.62 -10.96 10.89
C THR A 158 -2.76 -10.77 11.88
N GLY A 159 -3.19 -11.83 12.55
CA GLY A 159 -4.32 -11.79 13.50
C GLY A 159 -5.71 -11.75 12.86
N TRP A 160 -5.80 -11.67 11.54
CA TRP A 160 -7.07 -11.66 10.80
C TRP A 160 -7.26 -12.95 9.99
N PRO A 161 -8.49 -13.37 9.69
CA PRO A 161 -8.73 -14.48 8.77
C PRO A 161 -8.28 -14.12 7.34
N GLU A 162 -8.11 -15.13 6.49
CA GLU A 162 -7.63 -14.96 5.11
C GLU A 162 -8.61 -14.17 4.21
N GLU A 163 -9.87 -14.09 4.63
CA GLU A 163 -10.96 -13.40 3.96
C GLU A 163 -10.95 -11.89 4.18
N TYR A 164 -10.17 -11.41 5.16
CA TYR A 164 -10.03 -9.99 5.43
C TYR A 164 -9.14 -9.35 4.36
N GLN A 165 -9.74 -8.95 3.23
CA GLN A 165 -9.07 -8.40 2.04
C GLN A 165 -9.33 -6.90 1.78
N PHE A 166 -10.27 -6.29 2.50
CA PHE A 166 -10.52 -4.84 2.44
C PHE A 166 -11.22 -4.32 3.69
N ARG A 167 -11.27 -3.00 3.83
CA ARG A 167 -12.01 -2.28 4.88
C ARG A 167 -12.77 -1.11 4.27
N SER A 168 -14.02 -0.93 4.68
CA SER A 168 -14.84 0.24 4.33
C SER A 168 -15.00 1.23 5.48
N TYR A 169 -15.16 2.51 5.15
CA TYR A 169 -15.42 3.63 6.07
C TYR A 169 -16.60 4.45 5.57
N ASP A 170 -17.58 4.73 6.44
CA ASP A 170 -18.62 5.72 6.16
C ASP A 170 -18.07 7.13 6.43
N LEU A 171 -17.82 7.90 5.37
CA LEU A 171 -17.21 9.22 5.48
C LEU A 171 -18.15 10.27 6.09
N ASN A 172 -19.43 9.96 6.30
CA ASN A 172 -20.29 10.81 7.13
C ASN A 172 -19.83 10.82 8.60
N ASN A 173 -19.13 9.77 9.05
CA ASN A 173 -18.66 9.62 10.43
C ASN A 173 -17.14 9.82 10.59
N VAL A 174 -16.42 10.07 9.50
CA VAL A 174 -14.96 10.30 9.52
C VAL A 174 -14.70 11.80 9.36
N HIS A 175 -14.09 12.40 10.38
CA HIS A 175 -13.63 13.78 10.30
C HIS A 175 -12.38 13.99 11.17
N PHE A 176 -11.52 14.91 10.74
CA PHE A 176 -10.37 15.37 11.53
C PHE A 176 -10.34 16.89 11.57
N SER A 177 -9.79 17.44 12.65
CA SER A 177 -9.65 18.88 12.87
C SER A 177 -8.41 19.20 13.69
N SER A 178 -8.08 20.49 13.79
CA SER A 178 -7.04 20.97 14.71
C SER A 178 -7.38 20.71 16.18
N ALA A 179 -8.65 20.46 16.52
CA ALA A 179 -9.07 20.14 17.89
C ALA A 179 -8.60 18.75 18.35
N ASP A 180 -8.24 17.85 17.43
CA ASP A 180 -7.74 16.51 17.76
C ASP A 180 -6.27 16.52 18.21
N VAL A 181 -5.56 17.62 17.97
CA VAL A 181 -4.13 17.79 18.29
C VAL A 181 -3.88 19.03 19.19
N PRO A 182 -4.56 19.15 20.35
CA PRO A 182 -4.51 20.37 21.18
C PRO A 182 -3.11 20.67 21.76
N LEU A 183 -2.23 19.67 21.85
CA LEU A 183 -0.85 19.84 22.32
C LEU A 183 0.12 20.24 21.19
N MET A 184 -0.30 20.24 19.92
CA MET A 184 0.57 20.61 18.81
C MET A 184 0.98 22.10 18.94
N PRO A 185 2.28 22.43 19.05
CA PRO A 185 2.71 23.80 19.30
C PRO A 185 2.34 24.76 18.16
N SER A 186 1.80 25.93 18.51
CA SER A 186 1.39 26.95 17.55
C SER A 186 2.57 27.59 16.80
N ASN A 187 3.79 27.49 17.35
CA ASN A 187 5.03 28.00 16.77
C ASN A 187 5.76 27.00 15.86
N LEU A 188 5.16 25.84 15.54
CA LEU A 188 5.74 24.89 14.60
C LEU A 188 5.96 25.50 13.20
N PRO A 189 6.96 25.00 12.44
CA PRO A 189 7.13 25.37 11.04
C PRO A 189 5.86 25.12 10.22
N ASP A 190 5.55 26.01 9.28
CA ASP A 190 4.36 25.89 8.43
C ASP A 190 4.34 24.60 7.61
N ALA A 191 5.52 24.14 7.18
CA ALA A 191 5.66 22.85 6.49
C ALA A 191 5.15 21.68 7.35
N THR A 192 5.39 21.70 8.66
CA THR A 192 4.91 20.66 9.59
C THR A 192 3.41 20.74 9.82
N LYS A 193 2.88 21.95 10.05
CA LYS A 193 1.43 22.17 10.18
C LYS A 193 0.68 21.73 8.92
N LYS A 194 1.24 22.00 7.74
CA LYS A 194 0.66 21.62 6.45
C LYS A 194 0.50 20.11 6.30
N VAL A 195 1.39 19.30 6.88
CA VAL A 195 1.25 17.82 6.84
C VAL A 195 0.00 17.38 7.59
N TYR A 196 -0.25 17.91 8.80
CA TYR A 196 -1.48 17.58 9.53
C TYR A 196 -2.73 18.15 8.84
N GLN A 197 -2.63 19.37 8.30
CA GLN A 197 -3.73 20.02 7.58
C GLN A 197 -4.22 19.19 6.39
N GLN A 198 -3.35 18.43 5.71
CA GLN A 198 -3.77 17.53 4.63
C GLN A 198 -4.80 16.47 5.09
N TYR A 199 -4.75 16.03 6.35
CA TYR A 199 -5.71 15.07 6.89
C TYR A 199 -7.06 15.72 7.19
N VAL A 200 -7.04 16.96 7.70
CA VAL A 200 -8.23 17.78 7.92
C VAL A 200 -8.92 18.11 6.58
N ASP A 201 -8.13 18.48 5.57
CA ASP A 201 -8.64 18.79 4.23
C ASP A 201 -9.17 17.55 3.51
N ALA A 202 -8.60 16.36 3.77
CA ALA A 202 -9.05 15.10 3.20
C ALA A 202 -10.37 14.60 3.82
N TYR A 203 -10.59 14.88 5.10
CA TYR A 203 -11.76 14.43 5.86
C TYR A 203 -12.37 15.58 6.68
N PRO A 204 -12.98 16.58 6.03
CA PRO A 204 -13.81 17.54 6.72
C PRO A 204 -15.09 16.87 7.23
N ALA A 205 -15.80 17.50 8.17
CA ALA A 205 -17.15 17.04 8.50
C ALA A 205 -18.07 17.21 7.29
N THR A 206 -18.67 16.12 6.80
CA THR A 206 -19.57 16.13 5.63
C THR A 206 -20.80 15.25 5.87
N ASN A 207 -21.82 15.44 5.04
CA ASN A 207 -22.98 14.56 4.92
C ASN A 207 -23.18 14.12 3.45
N ASN A 208 -22.07 13.90 2.73
CA ASN A 208 -22.09 13.62 1.29
C ASN A 208 -22.47 12.17 0.96
N ASN A 209 -22.68 11.31 1.98
CA ASN A 209 -23.01 9.89 1.84
C ASN A 209 -21.95 9.11 1.07
N GLU A 210 -20.68 9.46 1.28
CA GLU A 210 -19.55 8.80 0.63
C GLU A 210 -19.01 7.67 1.50
N VAL A 211 -18.67 6.56 0.87
CA VAL A 211 -17.97 5.44 1.50
C VAL A 211 -16.59 5.31 0.87
N LEU A 212 -15.56 5.19 1.71
CA LEU A 212 -14.19 4.93 1.30
C LEU A 212 -13.87 3.46 1.53
N ILE A 213 -13.34 2.78 0.53
CA ILE A 213 -13.00 1.36 0.56
C ILE A 213 -11.50 1.24 0.33
N ASN A 214 -10.78 0.68 1.31
CA ASN A 214 -9.35 0.37 1.24
C ASN A 214 -9.20 -1.13 0.90
N ILE A 215 -8.73 -1.46 -0.30
CA ILE A 215 -8.55 -2.84 -0.77
C ILE A 215 -7.07 -3.15 -0.85
N TRP A 216 -6.54 -3.86 0.14
CA TRP A 216 -5.13 -4.24 0.09
C TRP A 216 -4.85 -5.25 -1.03
N ASN A 217 -3.60 -5.31 -1.46
CA ASN A 217 -3.14 -6.14 -2.56
C ASN A 217 -3.89 -5.91 -3.90
N TRP A 218 -4.54 -4.76 -4.07
CA TRP A 218 -5.23 -4.43 -5.30
C TRP A 218 -4.32 -4.60 -6.53
N SER A 219 -4.85 -5.26 -7.56
CA SER A 219 -4.26 -5.38 -8.90
C SER A 219 -5.29 -4.89 -9.92
N SER A 220 -4.85 -4.37 -11.07
CA SER A 220 -5.75 -3.94 -12.15
C SER A 220 -6.60 -5.08 -12.72
N ASN A 221 -6.24 -6.33 -12.45
CA ASN A 221 -7.01 -7.50 -12.85
C ASN A 221 -8.13 -7.87 -11.86
N TRP A 222 -8.21 -7.17 -10.72
CA TRP A 222 -9.25 -7.39 -9.72
C TRP A 222 -10.51 -6.60 -10.10
N THR A 223 -11.64 -6.98 -9.49
CA THR A 223 -12.91 -6.26 -9.67
C THR A 223 -13.50 -5.86 -8.33
N LEU A 224 -14.16 -4.70 -8.32
CA LEU A 224 -14.96 -4.18 -7.21
C LEU A 224 -16.40 -4.01 -7.70
N SER A 225 -17.35 -4.49 -6.91
CA SER A 225 -18.78 -4.25 -7.09
C SER A 225 -19.35 -3.72 -5.79
N VAL A 226 -20.17 -2.66 -5.88
CA VAL A 226 -20.89 -2.10 -4.75
C VAL A 226 -22.36 -2.03 -5.15
N VAL A 227 -23.22 -2.65 -4.35
CA VAL A 227 -24.67 -2.70 -4.56
C VAL A 227 -25.35 -2.17 -3.31
N ASP A 228 -26.37 -1.32 -3.45
CA ASP A 228 -27.17 -0.88 -2.31
C ASP A 228 -28.24 -1.91 -1.92
N GLU A 229 -28.93 -1.67 -0.81
CA GLU A 229 -30.02 -2.52 -0.30
C GLU A 229 -31.20 -2.71 -1.27
N GLU A 230 -31.38 -1.81 -2.24
CA GLU A 230 -32.41 -1.88 -3.28
C GLU A 230 -31.96 -2.70 -4.50
N GLY A 231 -30.69 -3.13 -4.53
CA GLY A 231 -30.10 -3.89 -5.64
C GLY A 231 -29.51 -3.02 -6.75
N ASN A 232 -29.38 -1.71 -6.56
CA ASN A 232 -28.77 -0.82 -7.54
C ASN A 232 -27.24 -0.92 -7.49
N ASN A 233 -26.60 -1.01 -8.66
CA ASN A 233 -25.14 -0.95 -8.74
C ASN A 233 -24.67 0.50 -8.60
N LEU A 234 -23.77 0.75 -7.64
CA LEU A 234 -23.18 2.06 -7.41
C LEU A 234 -21.84 2.19 -8.13
N THR A 235 -21.63 3.31 -8.80
CA THR A 235 -20.36 3.64 -9.44
C THR A 235 -19.31 3.99 -8.40
N HIS A 236 -18.19 3.27 -8.42
CA HIS A 236 -17.02 3.58 -7.61
C HIS A 236 -15.93 4.25 -8.47
N GLU A 237 -15.13 5.10 -7.83
CA GLU A 237 -13.97 5.75 -8.42
C GLU A 237 -12.72 5.34 -7.67
N LYS A 238 -11.66 4.96 -8.39
CA LYS A 238 -10.34 4.75 -7.79
C LYS A 238 -9.74 6.10 -7.42
N VAL A 239 -9.34 6.26 -6.16
CA VAL A 239 -8.82 7.53 -5.62
C VAL A 239 -7.49 7.34 -4.90
N TRP A 240 -6.72 8.43 -4.83
CA TRP A 240 -5.64 8.51 -3.85
C TRP A 240 -6.18 9.05 -2.53
N ALA A 241 -6.05 8.30 -1.45
CA ALA A 241 -6.58 8.69 -0.13
C ALA A 241 -5.60 8.37 1.00
N TYR A 242 -5.87 8.92 2.19
CA TYR A 242 -5.14 8.60 3.42
C TYR A 242 -6.00 7.66 4.26
N ASP A 243 -5.46 6.58 4.83
CA ASP A 243 -6.29 5.69 5.64
C ASP A 243 -6.80 6.39 6.93
N PRO A 244 -8.14 6.52 7.14
CA PRO A 244 -8.69 7.16 8.34
C PRO A 244 -8.22 6.53 9.65
N LEU A 245 -8.17 5.20 9.72
CA LEU A 245 -7.76 4.51 10.94
C LEU A 245 -6.28 4.77 11.26
N HIS A 246 -5.40 4.77 10.26
CA HIS A 246 -3.99 5.12 10.48
C HIS A 246 -3.82 6.58 10.91
N ILE A 247 -4.64 7.51 10.40
CA ILE A 247 -4.63 8.90 10.88
C ILE A 247 -4.97 8.94 12.37
N ALA A 248 -6.11 8.36 12.77
CA ALA A 248 -6.58 8.39 14.16
C ALA A 248 -5.62 7.65 15.11
N ALA A 249 -5.18 6.45 14.73
CA ALA A 249 -4.35 5.58 15.56
C ALA A 249 -2.87 5.98 15.58
N LEU A 250 -2.39 6.77 14.62
CA LEU A 250 -0.97 7.12 14.54
C LEU A 250 -0.70 8.60 14.35
N SER A 251 -1.15 9.18 13.23
CA SER A 251 -0.84 10.58 12.92
C SER A 251 -1.32 11.53 14.02
N VAL A 252 -2.58 11.48 14.42
CA VAL A 252 -3.16 12.35 15.46
C VAL A 252 -2.34 12.28 16.75
N LYS A 253 -2.04 11.07 17.23
CA LYS A 253 -1.24 10.86 18.45
C LYS A 253 0.18 11.41 18.34
N ARG A 254 0.82 11.29 17.18
CA ARG A 254 2.17 11.80 16.95
C ARG A 254 2.22 13.32 16.82
N PHE A 255 1.20 13.93 16.22
CA PHE A 255 1.10 15.39 16.13
C PHE A 255 0.66 16.04 17.45
N ASN A 256 -0.11 15.32 18.28
CA ASN A 256 -0.58 15.79 19.59
C ASN A 256 0.51 15.68 20.68
N GLN A 257 1.63 16.39 20.50
CA GLN A 257 2.77 16.39 21.44
C GLN A 257 3.27 17.81 21.71
N SER A 258 3.38 18.20 22.98
CA SER A 258 3.78 19.56 23.39
C SER A 258 5.24 19.91 23.09
N ASN A 259 6.08 18.91 22.88
CA ASN A 259 7.51 19.06 22.56
C ASN A 259 7.83 18.83 21.08
N LEU A 260 6.82 18.78 20.20
CA LEU A 260 7.03 18.59 18.77
C LEU A 260 7.79 19.78 18.17
N THR A 261 8.83 19.49 17.39
CA THR A 261 9.67 20.52 16.73
C THR A 261 9.68 20.41 15.20
N SER A 262 9.30 19.25 14.66
CA SER A 262 9.27 18.95 13.23
C SER A 262 8.17 17.93 12.92
N THR A 263 7.98 17.59 11.64
CA THR A 263 7.03 16.55 11.25
C THR A 263 7.43 15.20 11.85
N PRO A 264 6.53 14.52 12.58
CA PRO A 264 6.83 13.19 13.10
C PRO A 264 7.15 12.19 11.98
N SER A 265 8.04 11.24 12.26
CA SER A 265 8.26 10.09 11.37
C SER A 265 7.04 9.15 11.37
N PHE A 266 6.91 8.36 10.30
CA PHE A 266 5.92 7.28 10.18
C PHE A 266 4.46 7.76 10.29
N VAL A 267 4.17 8.93 9.73
CA VAL A 267 2.80 9.46 9.61
C VAL A 267 2.06 8.79 8.43
N THR A 268 0.74 9.00 8.35
CA THR A 268 -0.10 8.43 7.29
C THR A 268 0.31 8.93 5.91
N ASN A 269 0.42 8.01 4.96
CA ASN A 269 0.75 8.31 3.57
C ASN A 269 -0.50 8.28 2.70
N LYS A 270 -0.55 9.14 1.69
CA LYS A 270 -1.57 9.07 0.64
C LYS A 270 -1.22 7.93 -0.31
N PHE A 271 -2.16 7.07 -0.65
CA PHE A 271 -1.88 5.89 -1.47
C PHE A 271 -3.01 5.49 -2.42
N THR A 272 -2.77 4.50 -3.29
CA THR A 272 -3.52 4.25 -4.55
C THR A 272 -4.60 3.18 -4.48
N HIS A 273 -4.61 2.32 -3.45
CA HIS A 273 -5.53 1.17 -3.37
C HIS A 273 -6.88 1.50 -2.70
N PHE A 274 -7.35 2.73 -2.91
CA PHE A 274 -8.61 3.22 -2.36
C PHE A 274 -9.66 3.44 -3.45
N PHE A 275 -10.92 3.24 -3.07
CA PHE A 275 -12.07 3.47 -3.90
C PHE A 275 -13.10 4.27 -3.13
N LYS A 276 -13.74 5.22 -3.82
CA LYS A 276 -14.83 6.01 -3.26
C LYS A 276 -16.11 5.69 -4.00
N VAL A 277 -17.20 5.53 -3.25
CA VAL A 277 -18.54 5.33 -3.79
C VAL A 277 -19.50 6.28 -3.07
N LYS A 278 -20.53 6.74 -3.77
CA LYS A 278 -21.57 7.59 -3.19
C LYS A 278 -22.86 6.80 -3.05
N ALA A 279 -23.34 6.65 -1.82
CA ALA A 279 -24.62 6.03 -1.51
C ALA A 279 -25.77 7.03 -1.70
N ASN A 280 -26.97 6.50 -1.89
CA ASN A 280 -28.17 7.29 -2.15
C ASN A 280 -28.53 8.18 -0.95
N ASN A 281 -28.39 7.66 0.27
CA ASN A 281 -28.66 8.37 1.51
C ASN A 281 -27.66 7.94 2.62
N ALA A 282 -27.81 8.50 3.83
CA ALA A 282 -26.89 8.28 4.96
C ALA A 282 -27.04 6.90 5.64
N GLU A 283 -28.16 6.23 5.43
CA GLU A 283 -28.56 4.98 6.10
C GLU A 283 -28.62 3.79 5.14
N ALA A 284 -28.45 4.02 3.84
CA ALA A 284 -28.47 2.95 2.84
C ALA A 284 -27.28 2.00 3.03
N ASP A 285 -27.59 0.76 3.39
CA ASP A 285 -26.64 -0.34 3.53
C ASP A 285 -26.05 -0.71 2.17
N LEU A 286 -24.80 -1.20 2.20
CA LEU A 286 -24.04 -1.55 0.99
C LEU A 286 -23.51 -2.97 1.05
N ARG A 287 -23.71 -3.73 -0.02
CA ARG A 287 -22.98 -4.96 -0.28
C ARG A 287 -21.74 -4.66 -1.12
N ILE A 288 -20.57 -4.74 -0.50
CA ILE A 288 -19.28 -4.50 -1.15
C ILE A 288 -18.64 -5.83 -1.46
N THR A 289 -18.35 -6.11 -2.74
CA THR A 289 -17.72 -7.37 -3.18
C THR A 289 -16.45 -7.10 -3.97
N VAL A 290 -15.34 -7.69 -3.51
CA VAL A 290 -14.03 -7.66 -4.17
C VAL A 290 -13.71 -9.05 -4.70
N LYS A 291 -13.22 -9.14 -5.93
CA LYS A 291 -12.75 -10.40 -6.53
C LYS A 291 -11.35 -10.25 -7.09
N ASP A 292 -10.51 -11.24 -6.83
CA ASP A 292 -9.17 -11.32 -7.41
C ASP A 292 -9.15 -12.04 -8.76
N GLU A 293 -7.97 -12.06 -9.38
CA GLU A 293 -7.72 -12.72 -10.66
C GLU A 293 -7.67 -14.26 -10.58
N PHE A 294 -7.71 -14.82 -9.37
CA PHE A 294 -7.67 -16.27 -9.13
C PHE A 294 -9.05 -16.87 -8.83
N GLY A 295 -10.10 -16.05 -8.86
CA GLY A 295 -11.49 -16.45 -8.63
C GLY A 295 -11.92 -16.40 -7.17
N ASN A 296 -11.09 -15.87 -6.26
CA ASN A 296 -11.50 -15.61 -4.89
C ASN A 296 -12.45 -14.41 -4.84
N SER A 297 -13.38 -14.42 -3.89
CA SER A 297 -14.39 -13.37 -3.70
C SER A 297 -14.57 -13.09 -2.22
N TRP A 298 -14.56 -11.82 -1.84
CA TRP A 298 -14.76 -11.36 -0.46
C TRP A 298 -15.85 -10.31 -0.44
N THR A 299 -16.77 -10.44 0.51
CA THR A 299 -17.95 -9.58 0.62
C THR A 299 -18.09 -9.04 2.04
N GLU A 300 -18.40 -7.76 2.13
CA GLU A 300 -18.85 -7.07 3.36
C GLU A 300 -20.28 -6.60 3.13
N GLU A 301 -21.18 -6.98 4.03
CA GLU A 301 -22.49 -6.33 4.17
C GLU A 301 -22.29 -5.16 5.15
N MET A 302 -22.12 -3.96 4.59
CA MET A 302 -21.81 -2.75 5.34
C MET A 302 -23.10 -2.08 5.80
N GLU A 303 -23.41 -2.24 7.08
CA GLU A 303 -24.51 -1.52 7.74
C GLU A 303 -24.17 -0.02 7.89
N ARG A 304 -25.14 0.86 7.56
CA ARG A 304 -24.98 2.31 7.63
C ARG A 304 -26.07 2.96 8.50
N PRO A 305 -25.72 3.97 9.32
CA PRO A 305 -24.42 4.63 9.43
C PRO A 305 -23.38 3.77 10.14
N LYS A 306 -22.19 3.62 9.53
CA LYS A 306 -21.09 2.86 10.14
C LYS A 306 -20.28 3.78 11.07
N PRO A 307 -20.15 3.46 12.37
CA PRO A 307 -19.38 4.29 13.29
C PRO A 307 -17.89 4.28 12.94
N PHE A 308 -17.21 5.38 13.27
CA PHE A 308 -15.76 5.48 13.18
C PHE A 308 -15.17 5.78 14.56
N SER A 309 -14.51 4.80 15.13
CA SER A 309 -13.67 4.97 16.30
C SER A 309 -12.52 3.97 16.27
N ILE A 310 -11.42 4.25 16.96
CA ILE A 310 -10.30 3.29 17.07
C ILE A 310 -10.77 1.95 17.62
N GLU A 311 -11.68 1.94 18.60
CA GLU A 311 -12.13 0.72 19.28
C GLU A 311 -12.88 -0.23 18.33
N GLU A 312 -13.67 0.29 17.39
CA GLU A 312 -14.39 -0.51 16.38
C GLU A 312 -13.45 -1.33 15.49
N TYR A 313 -12.19 -0.89 15.34
CA TYR A 313 -11.22 -1.52 14.46
C TYR A 313 -10.08 -2.24 15.19
N LYS A 314 -10.07 -2.24 16.52
CA LYS A 314 -9.07 -2.99 17.30
C LYS A 314 -9.31 -4.49 17.20
N ARG A 315 -8.23 -5.26 17.12
CA ARG A 315 -8.21 -6.72 17.34
C ARG A 315 -6.96 -7.16 18.06
#